data_AF-A0A7Y1ZSE7-F1
#
_entry.id   AF-A0A7Y1ZSE7-F1
#
_cell.length_a   1.000
_cell.length_b   1.000
_cell.length_c   1.000
_cell.angle_alpha   90.00
_cell.angle_beta   90.00
_cell.angle_gamma   90.00
#
_symmetry.space_group_name_H-M   'P 1'
#
loop_
_entity.id
_entity.type
_entity.pdbx_description
1 polymer ?
#
loop_
_entity_poly.entity_id
_entity_poly.type
_entity_poly.pdbx_seq_one_letter_code
_entity_poly.pdbx_strand_id
1 'polypeptide(L)'
;MWLLIDIGNTSTKVAACNPDGGGYEVITLATASGEEQQLIDGLAGVATFERAIISSVVPDVRTRYEAILQRLNLTPVIVSSEMTLPFSMGYRTPETLGADRIAGAVGAWDYVRAEAGHEVNVVSVDAGTAVTFDIVTAKGMFVGGPIAAGPELLRMALSNDTAQLPDVALFMPADVISGTSEDAGRAGIMVGFAEGCMGII
;
A
#
# COMPACT_ATOMS: atom_id res chain seq x y z
N MET A 1 1.74 -13.28 19.44
CA MET A 1 1.17 -12.52 18.28
C MET A 1 2.27 -11.92 17.43
N TRP A 2 2.00 -11.53 16.19
CA TRP A 2 2.92 -10.75 15.34
C TRP A 2 2.42 -9.32 15.20
N LEU A 3 3.36 -8.39 15.01
CA LEU A 3 3.10 -6.99 14.75
C LEU A 3 3.49 -6.67 13.30
N LEU A 4 2.54 -6.19 12.50
CA LEU A 4 2.73 -5.80 11.11
C LEU A 4 2.65 -4.29 11.02
N ILE A 5 3.62 -3.66 10.37
CA ILE A 5 3.69 -2.21 10.20
C ILE A 5 3.95 -1.93 8.73
N ASP A 6 3.02 -1.24 8.08
CA ASP A 6 3.14 -0.79 6.70
C ASP A 6 3.20 0.74 6.66
N ILE A 7 4.39 1.27 6.36
CA ILE A 7 4.72 2.70 6.43
C ILE A 7 4.70 3.27 5.01
N GLY A 8 3.54 3.76 4.60
CA GLY A 8 3.35 4.50 3.35
C GLY A 8 3.71 5.98 3.48
N ASN A 9 3.60 6.72 2.37
CA ASN A 9 3.86 8.16 2.35
C ASN A 9 2.82 8.98 3.15
N THR A 10 1.55 8.59 3.05
CA THR A 10 0.43 9.36 3.64
C THR A 10 0.01 8.79 4.99
N SER A 11 -0.01 7.48 5.12
CA SER A 11 -0.42 6.79 6.34
C SER A 11 0.52 5.64 6.69
N THR A 12 0.66 5.39 7.98
CA THR A 12 1.17 4.11 8.50
C THR A 12 0.00 3.26 8.95
N LYS A 13 -0.03 1.99 8.55
CA LYS A 13 -0.99 0.99 9.01
C LYS A 13 -0.27 0.03 9.96
N VAL A 14 -0.84 -0.20 11.14
CA VAL A 14 -0.30 -1.11 12.15
C VAL A 14 -1.35 -2.15 12.50
N ALA A 15 -0.96 -3.41 12.50
CA ALA A 15 -1.85 -4.51 12.85
C ALA A 15 -1.17 -5.49 13.81
N ALA A 16 -1.89 -5.93 14.82
CA ALA A 16 -1.56 -7.10 15.63
C ALA A 16 -2.28 -8.31 15.04
N CYS A 17 -1.58 -9.39 14.71
CA CYS A 17 -2.19 -10.60 14.15
C CYS A 17 -1.71 -11.87 14.84
N ASN A 18 -2.45 -12.96 14.64
CA ASN A 18 -2.00 -14.29 15.03
C ASN A 18 -0.93 -14.80 14.04
N PRO A 19 -0.08 -15.77 14.45
CA PRO A 19 0.94 -16.34 13.58
C PRO A 19 0.41 -17.01 12.29
N ASP A 20 -0.88 -17.34 12.24
CA ASP A 20 -1.56 -17.87 11.04
C ASP A 20 -2.07 -16.75 10.11
N GLY A 21 -1.80 -15.48 10.42
CA GLY A 21 -2.28 -14.31 9.69
C GLY A 21 -3.71 -13.90 10.02
N GLY A 22 -4.42 -14.65 10.86
CA GLY A 22 -5.79 -14.35 11.26
C GLY A 22 -5.88 -13.35 12.42
N GLY A 23 -7.11 -12.89 12.69
CA GLY A 23 -7.45 -12.13 13.91
C GLY A 23 -6.69 -10.81 14.04
N TYR A 24 -6.79 -9.95 13.02
CA TYR A 24 -6.14 -8.65 13.02
C TYR A 24 -7.13 -7.49 13.01
N GLU A 25 -6.76 -6.41 13.70
CA GLU A 25 -7.38 -5.09 13.58
C GLU A 25 -6.30 -4.13 13.10
N VAL A 26 -6.62 -3.33 12.08
CA VAL A 26 -5.69 -2.37 11.50
C VAL A 26 -5.95 -1.00 12.09
N ILE A 27 -4.95 -0.46 12.78
CA ILE A 27 -4.92 0.93 13.23
C ILE A 27 -4.17 1.74 12.18
N THR A 28 -4.78 2.83 11.72
CA THR A 28 -4.18 3.72 10.73
C THR A 28 -3.89 5.07 11.38
N LEU A 29 -2.67 5.57 11.16
CA LEU A 29 -2.21 6.89 11.59
C LEU A 29 -1.62 7.64 10.39
N ALA A 30 -1.55 8.96 10.49
CA ALA A 30 -0.77 9.74 9.54
C ALA A 30 0.71 9.34 9.64
N THR A 31 1.39 9.25 8.49
CA THR A 31 2.84 8.99 8.48
C THR A 31 3.57 10.11 9.21
N ALA A 32 4.51 9.75 10.09
CA ALA A 32 5.24 10.69 10.94
C ALA A 32 4.35 11.50 11.90
N SER A 33 3.23 10.94 12.39
CA SER A 33 2.32 11.64 13.30
C SER A 33 2.95 12.03 14.64
N GLY A 34 4.05 11.38 15.05
CA GLY A 34 4.65 11.55 16.37
C GLY A 34 3.96 10.72 17.46
N GLU A 35 2.91 9.97 17.10
CA GLU A 35 2.14 9.12 18.02
C GLU A 35 2.61 7.65 17.99
N GLU A 36 3.67 7.34 17.24
CA GLU A 36 4.11 5.97 16.98
C GLU A 36 4.44 5.22 18.29
N GLN A 37 5.13 5.89 19.23
CA GLN A 37 5.49 5.30 20.52
C GLN A 37 4.25 4.98 21.36
N GLN A 38 3.30 5.93 21.45
CA GLN A 38 2.07 5.76 22.23
C GLN A 38 1.23 4.60 21.69
N LEU A 39 1.14 4.48 20.36
CA LEU A 39 0.44 3.38 19.71
C LEU A 39 1.05 2.02 20.07
N ILE A 40 2.37 1.88 19.89
CA ILE A 40 3.06 0.61 20.15
C ILE A 40 3.01 0.24 21.63
N ASP A 41 3.16 1.21 22.55
CA ASP A 41 3.02 0.95 23.99
C ASP A 41 1.60 0.51 24.35
N GLY A 42 0.58 1.12 23.74
CA GLY A 42 -0.82 0.73 23.92
C GLY A 42 -1.09 -0.71 23.48
N LEU A 43 -0.58 -1.09 22.29
CA LEU A 43 -0.68 -2.45 21.77
C LEU A 43 0.08 -3.47 22.64
N ALA A 44 1.29 -3.13 23.09
CA ALA A 44 2.09 -3.97 23.97
C ALA A 44 1.48 -4.11 25.38
N GLY A 45 0.63 -3.16 25.79
CA GLY A 45 -0.12 -3.23 27.05
C GLY A 45 -1.26 -4.26 27.04
N VAL A 46 -1.74 -4.66 25.86
CA VAL A 46 -2.86 -5.61 25.71
C VAL A 46 -2.46 -6.94 25.04
N ALA A 47 -1.27 -7.01 24.44
CA ALA A 47 -0.77 -8.20 23.75
C ALA A 47 0.76 -8.34 23.87
N THR A 48 1.24 -9.58 23.79
CA THR A 48 2.68 -9.87 23.65
C THR A 48 3.00 -10.23 22.21
N PHE A 49 4.01 -9.56 21.66
CA PHE A 49 4.49 -9.77 20.30
C PHE A 49 5.75 -10.64 20.31
N GLU A 50 5.79 -11.63 19.44
CA GLU A 50 6.95 -12.52 19.22
C GLU A 50 7.79 -12.05 18.04
N ARG A 51 7.15 -11.38 17.08
CA ARG A 51 7.78 -10.90 15.84
C ARG A 51 7.17 -9.57 15.45
N ALA A 52 7.99 -8.76 14.80
CA ALA A 52 7.54 -7.55 14.12
C ALA A 52 8.02 -7.61 12.66
N ILE A 53 7.19 -7.16 11.73
CA ILE A 53 7.50 -7.06 10.31
C ILE A 53 7.20 -5.63 9.87
N ILE A 54 8.14 -5.01 9.15
CA ILE A 54 7.99 -3.65 8.63
C ILE A 54 8.11 -3.65 7.11
N SER A 55 7.05 -3.19 6.45
CA SER A 55 7.08 -2.65 5.09
C SER A 55 7.23 -1.13 5.19
N SER A 56 8.15 -0.54 4.43
CA SER A 56 8.32 0.92 4.45
C SER A 56 8.88 1.49 3.16
N VAL A 57 8.27 2.59 2.72
CA VAL A 57 8.79 3.49 1.68
C VAL A 57 9.25 4.83 2.26
N VAL A 58 9.26 4.98 3.59
CA VAL A 58 9.62 6.21 4.32
C VAL A 58 10.71 5.90 5.38
N PRO A 59 12.00 5.97 4.99
CA PRO A 59 13.12 5.50 5.83
C PRO A 59 13.22 6.16 7.21
N ASP A 60 12.91 7.45 7.30
CA ASP A 60 12.97 8.20 8.56
C ASP A 60 11.96 7.68 9.58
N VAL A 61 10.75 7.35 9.13
CA VAL A 61 9.69 6.81 9.98
C VAL A 61 9.96 5.35 10.34
N ARG A 62 10.49 4.55 9.39
CA ARG A 62 11.00 3.20 9.69
C ARG A 62 11.97 3.20 10.87
N THR A 63 12.95 4.10 10.83
CA THR A 63 13.98 4.21 11.88
C THR A 63 13.38 4.50 13.26
N ARG A 64 12.30 5.28 13.32
CA ARG A 64 11.56 5.53 14.58
C ARG A 64 10.92 4.25 15.10
N TYR A 65 10.22 3.50 14.24
CA TYR A 65 9.61 2.22 14.63
C TYR A 65 10.66 1.19 15.07
N GLU A 66 11.80 1.08 14.38
CA GLU A 66 12.90 0.21 14.80
C GLU A 66 13.39 0.54 16.22
N ALA A 67 13.58 1.82 16.54
CA ALA A 67 13.98 2.27 17.87
C ALA A 67 12.91 1.97 18.94
N ILE A 68 11.63 2.14 18.62
CA ILE A 68 10.52 1.81 19.51
C ILE A 68 10.50 0.30 19.80
N LEU A 69 10.60 -0.54 18.76
CA LEU A 69 10.54 -2.00 18.89
C LEU A 69 11.76 -2.57 19.62
N GLN A 70 12.94 -1.95 19.47
CA GLN A 70 14.13 -2.35 20.21
C GLN A 70 13.92 -2.25 21.73
N ARG A 71 13.15 -1.27 22.22
CA ARG A 71 12.78 -1.14 23.65
C ARG A 71 11.89 -2.27 24.14
N LEU A 72 11.16 -2.92 23.24
CA LEU A 72 10.36 -4.12 23.49
C LEU A 72 11.16 -5.42 23.29
N ASN A 73 12.47 -5.34 23.05
CA ASN A 73 13.33 -6.46 22.67
C ASN A 73 12.88 -7.18 21.39
N LEU A 74 12.25 -6.44 20.47
CA LEU A 74 11.83 -6.93 19.16
C LEU A 74 12.75 -6.36 18.08
N THR A 75 13.39 -7.25 17.34
CA THR A 75 14.11 -6.89 16.11
C THR A 75 13.17 -7.12 14.93
N PRO A 76 12.73 -6.07 14.22
CA PRO A 76 11.81 -6.24 13.11
C PRO A 76 12.47 -6.91 11.91
N VAL A 77 11.71 -7.73 11.19
CA VAL A 77 12.05 -8.17 9.84
C VAL A 77 11.63 -7.07 8.87
N ILE A 78 12.58 -6.56 8.09
CA ILE A 78 12.30 -5.52 7.09
C ILE A 78 12.02 -6.18 5.75
N VAL A 79 10.88 -5.85 5.14
CA VAL A 79 10.51 -6.35 3.81
C VAL A 79 11.48 -5.78 2.78
N SER A 80 12.15 -6.66 2.03
CA SER A 80 13.02 -6.28 0.92
C SER A 80 13.01 -7.35 -0.18
N SER A 81 13.56 -6.99 -1.34
CA SER A 81 13.72 -7.90 -2.49
C SER A 81 14.81 -8.96 -2.27
N GLU A 82 15.62 -8.84 -1.22
CA GLU A 82 16.67 -9.80 -0.87
C GLU A 82 16.15 -10.95 -0.01
N MET A 83 14.91 -10.85 0.48
CA MET A 83 14.28 -11.90 1.27
C MET A 83 13.94 -13.12 0.41
N THR A 84 13.67 -14.24 1.07
CA THR A 84 13.08 -15.39 0.38
C THR A 84 11.61 -15.07 0.08
N LEU A 85 11.28 -14.90 -1.20
CA LEU A 85 9.95 -14.61 -1.70
C LEU A 85 9.31 -15.88 -2.31
N PRO A 86 7.97 -15.98 -2.34
CA PRO A 86 7.24 -17.12 -2.94
C PRO A 86 7.29 -17.13 -4.49
N PHE A 87 7.96 -16.13 -5.08
CA PHE A 87 8.22 -16.00 -6.51
C PHE A 87 9.66 -15.51 -6.75
N SER A 88 10.14 -15.72 -7.97
CA SER A 88 11.42 -15.17 -8.44
C SER A 88 11.30 -13.68 -8.80
N MET A 89 12.34 -12.92 -8.50
CA MET A 89 12.40 -11.49 -8.81
C MET A 89 12.96 -11.27 -10.22
N GLY A 90 12.08 -10.95 -11.18
CA GLY A 90 12.45 -10.63 -12.57
C GLY A 90 12.55 -9.13 -12.86
N TYR A 91 12.30 -8.27 -11.86
CA TYR A 91 12.45 -6.83 -12.00
C TYR A 91 13.92 -6.45 -12.19
N ARG A 92 14.21 -5.51 -13.10
CA ARG A 92 15.61 -5.19 -13.48
C ARG A 92 16.41 -4.48 -12.39
N THR A 93 15.73 -3.76 -11.51
CA THR A 93 16.32 -3.02 -10.38
C THR A 93 15.58 -3.38 -9.09
N PRO A 94 15.71 -4.62 -8.59
CA PRO A 94 14.99 -5.07 -7.39
C PRO A 94 15.19 -4.18 -6.17
N GLU A 95 16.35 -3.53 -6.06
CA GLU A 95 16.75 -2.64 -4.97
C GLU A 95 16.00 -1.30 -4.98
N THR A 96 15.40 -0.91 -6.11
CA THR A 96 14.60 0.32 -6.22
C THR A 96 13.11 0.08 -5.99
N LEU A 97 12.70 -1.18 -5.80
CA LEU A 97 11.30 -1.54 -5.65
C LEU A 97 10.81 -1.19 -4.23
N GLY A 98 9.64 -0.56 -4.14
CA GLY A 98 9.01 -0.27 -2.85
C GLY A 98 8.67 -1.55 -2.08
N ALA A 99 8.92 -1.54 -0.76
CA ALA A 99 8.63 -2.67 0.11
C ALA A 99 7.11 -2.98 0.17
N ASP A 100 6.29 -1.94 0.04
CA ASP A 100 4.83 -2.01 -0.09
C ASP A 100 4.40 -2.84 -1.30
N ARG A 101 5.01 -2.58 -2.47
CA ARG A 101 4.76 -3.34 -3.71
C ARG A 101 5.14 -4.81 -3.59
N ILE A 102 6.25 -5.10 -2.89
CA ILE A 102 6.66 -6.48 -2.61
C ILE A 102 5.63 -7.16 -1.70
N ALA A 103 5.25 -6.52 -0.59
CA ALA A 103 4.29 -7.06 0.36
C ALA A 103 2.92 -7.30 -0.29
N GLY A 104 2.43 -6.35 -1.10
CA GLY A 104 1.19 -6.47 -1.85
C GLY A 104 1.23 -7.63 -2.85
N ALA A 105 2.32 -7.75 -3.63
CA ALA A 105 2.47 -8.85 -4.58
C ALA A 105 2.55 -10.23 -3.89
N VAL A 106 3.21 -10.34 -2.74
CA VAL A 106 3.24 -11.57 -1.94
C VAL A 106 1.84 -11.93 -1.46
N GLY A 107 1.12 -10.99 -0.84
CA GLY A 107 -0.23 -11.22 -0.36
C GLY A 107 -1.20 -11.64 -1.48
N ALA A 108 -1.15 -10.95 -2.62
CA ALA A 108 -1.97 -11.28 -3.78
C ALA A 108 -1.61 -12.65 -4.38
N TRP A 109 -0.31 -12.95 -4.50
CA TRP A 109 0.16 -14.23 -5.04
C TRP A 109 -0.31 -15.41 -4.20
N ASP A 110 -0.13 -15.34 -2.88
CA ASP A 110 -0.51 -16.41 -1.96
C ASP A 110 -2.03 -16.61 -1.95
N TYR A 111 -2.80 -15.51 -1.88
CA TYR A 111 -4.27 -15.57 -1.90
C TYR A 111 -4.82 -16.15 -3.21
N VAL A 112 -4.42 -15.58 -4.35
CA VAL A 112 -4.99 -15.94 -5.65
C VAL A 112 -4.62 -17.38 -6.04
N ARG A 113 -3.41 -17.84 -5.74
CA ARG A 113 -3.03 -19.24 -6.04
C ARG A 113 -3.76 -20.25 -5.18
N ALA A 114 -3.98 -19.95 -3.91
CA ALA A 114 -4.76 -20.80 -3.03
C ALA A 114 -6.20 -20.95 -3.55
N GLU A 115 -6.82 -19.86 -4.00
CA GLU A 115 -8.17 -19.86 -4.56
C GLU A 115 -8.25 -20.54 -5.94
N ALA A 116 -7.30 -20.27 -6.84
CA ALA A 116 -7.34 -20.79 -8.21
C ALA A 116 -7.07 -22.31 -8.30
N GLY A 117 -6.20 -22.85 -7.44
CA GLY A 117 -5.81 -24.27 -7.47
C GLY A 117 -4.98 -24.68 -8.70
N HIS A 118 -4.57 -23.74 -9.56
CA HIS A 118 -3.68 -23.95 -10.71
C HIS A 118 -2.80 -22.72 -10.96
N GLU A 119 -1.86 -22.81 -11.92
CA GLU A 119 -1.01 -21.68 -12.29
C GLU A 119 -1.84 -20.57 -12.97
N VAL A 120 -1.69 -19.34 -12.49
CA VAL A 120 -2.37 -18.14 -13.00
C VAL A 120 -1.45 -16.93 -12.91
N ASN A 121 -1.59 -15.99 -13.84
CA ASN A 121 -0.98 -14.68 -13.67
C ASN A 121 -1.74 -13.93 -12.58
N VAL A 122 -1.01 -13.24 -11.71
CA VAL A 122 -1.57 -12.45 -10.61
C VAL A 122 -1.21 -11.00 -10.83
N VAL A 123 -2.20 -10.12 -10.73
CA VAL A 123 -2.02 -8.67 -10.74
C VAL A 123 -2.49 -8.15 -9.39
N SER A 124 -1.56 -7.62 -8.59
CA SER A 124 -1.90 -6.84 -7.40
C SER A 124 -2.11 -5.39 -7.81
N VAL A 125 -3.21 -4.78 -7.37
CA VAL A 125 -3.52 -3.36 -7.59
C VAL A 125 -3.72 -2.70 -6.24
N ASP A 126 -2.81 -1.80 -5.85
CA ASP A 126 -2.96 -0.97 -4.65
C ASP A 126 -3.35 0.44 -5.09
N ALA A 127 -4.55 0.87 -4.70
CA ALA A 127 -5.10 2.18 -5.02
C ALA A 127 -4.98 3.15 -3.83
N GLY A 128 -3.74 3.54 -3.52
CA GLY A 128 -3.40 4.53 -2.50
C GLY A 128 -3.17 5.92 -3.09
N THR A 129 -2.22 6.67 -2.49
CA THR A 129 -1.77 7.97 -2.99
C THR A 129 -1.31 7.88 -4.44
N ALA A 130 -0.46 6.89 -4.73
CA ALA A 130 -0.22 6.39 -6.07
C ALA A 130 -0.94 5.06 -6.25
N VAL A 131 -1.20 4.69 -7.49
CA VAL A 131 -1.82 3.42 -7.85
C VAL A 131 -0.73 2.54 -8.43
N THR A 132 -0.42 1.43 -7.79
CA THR A 132 0.61 0.50 -8.27
C THR A 132 -0.02 -0.77 -8.80
N PHE A 133 0.58 -1.27 -9.89
CA PHE A 133 0.24 -2.54 -10.48
C PHE A 133 1.46 -3.44 -10.40
N ASP A 134 1.30 -4.62 -9.84
CA ASP A 134 2.39 -5.55 -9.60
C ASP A 134 2.01 -6.92 -10.16
N ILE A 135 2.70 -7.31 -11.23
CA ILE A 135 2.41 -8.53 -11.98
C ILE A 135 3.39 -9.63 -11.56
N VAL A 136 2.83 -10.75 -11.12
CA VAL A 136 3.52 -12.03 -10.97
C VAL A 136 2.98 -13.00 -12.02
N THR A 137 3.84 -13.46 -12.92
CA THR A 137 3.44 -14.40 -13.96
C THR A 137 3.05 -15.77 -13.38
N ALA A 138 2.29 -16.56 -14.14
CA ALA A 138 1.90 -17.92 -13.77
C ALA A 138 3.08 -18.84 -13.40
N LYS A 139 4.27 -18.55 -13.92
CA LYS A 139 5.52 -19.27 -13.63
C LYS A 139 6.20 -18.81 -12.33
N GLY A 140 5.61 -17.90 -11.57
CA GLY A 140 6.18 -17.37 -10.33
C GLY A 140 7.35 -16.43 -10.60
N MET A 141 7.20 -15.51 -11.54
CA MET A 141 8.17 -14.44 -11.78
C MET A 141 7.50 -13.08 -11.64
N PHE A 142 7.96 -12.27 -10.69
CA PHE A 142 7.58 -10.88 -10.54
C PHE A 142 8.23 -10.05 -11.65
N VAL A 143 7.42 -9.40 -12.49
CA VAL A 143 7.90 -8.61 -13.63
C VAL A 143 7.71 -7.10 -13.43
N GLY A 144 7.14 -6.70 -12.29
CA GLY A 144 6.80 -5.31 -11.97
C GLY A 144 5.45 -4.91 -12.56
N GLY A 145 5.31 -3.62 -12.85
CA GLY A 145 4.12 -3.05 -13.48
C GLY A 145 4.06 -1.53 -13.30
N PRO A 146 3.09 -0.88 -13.96
CA PRO A 146 2.99 0.58 -13.97
C PRO A 146 2.68 1.19 -12.60
N ILE A 147 2.99 2.48 -12.48
CA ILE A 147 2.58 3.35 -11.38
C ILE A 147 1.77 4.48 -11.99
N ALA A 148 0.57 4.72 -11.49
CA ALA A 148 -0.32 5.80 -11.90
C ALA A 148 -0.61 6.74 -10.72
N ALA A 149 -1.14 7.92 -11.00
CA ALA A 149 -1.59 8.85 -9.96
C ALA A 149 -2.94 8.39 -9.38
N GLY A 150 -3.07 8.39 -8.06
CA GLY A 150 -4.35 8.17 -7.40
C GLY A 150 -5.30 9.37 -7.53
N PRO A 151 -6.60 9.18 -7.24
CA PRO A 151 -7.60 10.24 -7.35
C PRO A 151 -7.25 11.51 -6.57
N GLU A 152 -6.66 11.36 -5.38
CA GLU A 152 -6.28 12.48 -4.53
C GLU A 152 -5.13 13.30 -5.12
N LEU A 153 -4.11 12.64 -5.69
CA LEU A 153 -3.03 13.34 -6.39
C LEU A 153 -3.55 14.10 -7.62
N LEU A 154 -4.48 13.50 -8.38
CA LEU A 154 -5.11 14.14 -9.53
C LEU A 154 -5.93 15.37 -9.11
N ARG A 155 -6.71 15.25 -8.03
CA ARG A 155 -7.46 16.36 -7.43
C ARG A 155 -6.54 17.51 -7.06
N MET A 156 -5.48 17.21 -6.30
CA MET A 156 -4.49 18.21 -5.87
C MET A 156 -3.79 18.89 -7.05
N ALA A 157 -3.40 18.13 -8.07
CA ALA A 157 -2.76 18.69 -9.26
C ALA A 157 -3.69 19.68 -9.98
N LEU A 158 -4.96 19.32 -10.17
CA LEU A 158 -5.92 20.21 -10.82
C LEU A 158 -6.25 21.46 -9.99
N SER A 159 -6.44 21.32 -8.69
CA SER A 159 -6.78 22.46 -7.81
C SER A 159 -5.61 23.40 -7.58
N ASN A 160 -4.37 22.88 -7.53
CA ASN A 160 -3.19 23.69 -7.20
C ASN A 160 -2.53 24.31 -8.43
N ASP A 161 -2.51 23.60 -9.56
CA ASP A 161 -1.77 24.02 -10.76
C ASP A 161 -2.68 24.68 -11.82
N THR A 162 -3.92 25.00 -11.46
CA THR A 162 -4.83 25.75 -12.34
C THR A 162 -5.53 26.89 -11.60
N ALA A 163 -5.78 28.00 -12.30
CA ALA A 163 -6.30 29.21 -11.65
C ALA A 163 -7.80 29.18 -11.33
N GLN A 164 -8.56 28.27 -11.96
CA GLN A 164 -10.03 28.29 -11.90
C GLN A 164 -10.67 26.94 -11.61
N LEU A 165 -9.91 25.82 -11.59
CA LEU A 165 -10.52 24.55 -11.23
C LEU A 165 -10.72 24.48 -9.73
N PRO A 166 -11.95 24.19 -9.28
CA PRO A 166 -12.24 24.10 -7.86
C PRO A 166 -11.62 22.84 -7.26
N ASP A 167 -11.41 22.89 -5.95
CA ASP A 167 -11.24 21.68 -5.17
C ASP A 167 -12.59 20.92 -5.13
N VAL A 168 -12.56 19.62 -5.43
CA VAL A 168 -13.76 18.79 -5.57
C VAL A 168 -13.71 17.55 -4.68
N ALA A 169 -14.83 17.24 -4.04
CA ALA A 169 -14.99 15.95 -3.36
C ALA A 169 -14.94 14.79 -4.37
N LEU A 170 -14.32 13.68 -3.96
CA LEU A 170 -14.08 12.51 -4.80
C LEU A 170 -15.16 11.44 -4.56
N PHE A 171 -16.01 11.26 -5.56
CA PHE A 171 -16.98 10.18 -5.63
C PHE A 171 -17.34 9.94 -7.10
N MET A 172 -17.76 8.72 -7.43
CA MET A 172 -18.20 8.41 -8.79
C MET A 172 -19.40 9.29 -9.16
N PRO A 173 -19.31 10.09 -10.24
CA PRO A 173 -20.43 10.92 -10.68
C PRO A 173 -21.53 10.04 -11.30
N ALA A 174 -22.76 10.54 -11.31
CA ALA A 174 -23.87 9.88 -12.01
C ALA A 174 -23.71 9.97 -13.54
N ASP A 175 -23.20 11.09 -14.05
CA ASP A 175 -22.99 11.36 -15.47
C ASP A 175 -21.57 11.91 -15.70
N VAL A 176 -20.96 11.49 -16.81
CA VAL A 176 -19.61 11.96 -17.21
C VAL A 176 -19.65 13.39 -17.76
N ILE A 177 -20.72 13.74 -18.48
CA ILE A 177 -20.93 15.07 -19.07
C ILE A 177 -21.77 15.89 -18.11
N SER A 178 -21.23 17.01 -17.65
CA SER A 178 -21.87 17.87 -16.64
C SER A 178 -21.91 19.35 -17.08
N GLY A 179 -22.73 20.14 -16.38
CA GLY A 179 -22.89 21.57 -16.62
C GLY A 179 -22.04 22.48 -15.73
N THR A 180 -21.21 21.94 -14.85
CA THR A 180 -20.42 22.70 -13.86
C THR A 180 -18.94 22.28 -13.89
N SER A 181 -18.04 23.22 -13.59
CA SER A 181 -16.60 22.93 -13.52
C SER A 181 -16.26 21.92 -12.43
N GLU A 182 -17.00 21.93 -11.30
CA GLU A 182 -16.84 20.97 -10.21
C GLU A 182 -17.14 19.54 -10.68
N ASP A 183 -18.29 19.33 -11.30
CA ASP A 183 -18.69 18.01 -11.75
C ASP A 183 -17.83 17.54 -12.93
N ALA A 184 -17.42 18.45 -13.83
CA ALA A 184 -16.55 18.12 -14.97
C ALA A 184 -15.16 17.69 -14.48
N GLY A 185 -14.59 18.41 -13.52
CA GLY A 185 -13.33 18.04 -12.87
C GLY A 185 -13.42 16.70 -12.15
N ARG A 186 -14.48 16.51 -11.33
CA ARG A 186 -14.73 15.25 -10.62
C ARG A 186 -14.88 14.07 -11.58
N ALA A 187 -15.64 14.24 -12.66
CA ALA A 187 -15.82 13.19 -13.67
C ALA A 187 -14.50 12.83 -14.36
N GLY A 188 -13.71 13.83 -14.77
CA GLY A 188 -12.39 13.60 -15.35
C GLY A 188 -11.46 12.82 -14.43
N ILE A 189 -11.42 13.17 -13.13
CA ILE A 189 -10.61 12.46 -12.14
C ILE A 189 -11.10 11.03 -11.93
N MET A 190 -12.38 10.85 -11.56
CA MET A 190 -12.89 9.57 -11.07
C MET A 190 -13.10 8.55 -12.18
N VAL A 191 -13.67 8.97 -13.32
CA VAL A 191 -13.84 8.11 -14.49
C VAL A 191 -12.50 7.84 -15.14
N GLY A 192 -11.65 8.88 -15.28
CA GLY A 192 -10.30 8.71 -15.83
C GLY A 192 -9.44 7.75 -15.01
N PHE A 193 -9.53 7.80 -13.68
CA PHE A 193 -8.89 6.84 -12.78
C PHE A 193 -9.43 5.41 -13.02
N ALA A 194 -10.74 5.22 -13.01
CA ALA A 194 -11.36 3.90 -13.18
C ALA A 194 -11.01 3.27 -14.55
N GLU A 195 -11.19 4.02 -15.63
CA GLU A 195 -10.86 3.59 -16.99
C GLU A 195 -9.36 3.40 -17.18
N GLY A 196 -8.52 4.22 -16.54
CA GLY A 196 -7.08 4.06 -16.53
C GLY A 196 -6.65 2.74 -15.89
N CYS A 197 -7.25 2.36 -14.77
CA CYS A 197 -7.03 1.05 -14.15
C CYS A 197 -7.50 -0.09 -15.07
N MET A 198 -8.69 0.03 -15.66
CA MET A 198 -9.24 -0.97 -16.57
C MET A 198 -8.43 -1.13 -17.86
N GLY A 199 -7.80 -0.06 -18.36
CA GLY A 199 -6.94 -0.12 -19.55
C GLY A 199 -5.57 -0.75 -19.29
N ILE A 200 -5.13 -0.81 -18.02
CA ILE A 200 -3.87 -1.44 -17.61
C ILE A 200 -4.03 -2.95 -17.39
N ILE A 201 -5.18 -3.38 -16.86
CA ILE A 201 -5.51 -4.78 -16.55
C ILE A 201 -5.87 -5.53 -17.84
#